data_AF-A0A2E4N0H2-F1
#
_entry.id   AF-A0A2E4N0H2-F1
#
_cell.length_a   1.000
_cell.length_b   1.000
_cell.length_c   1.000
_cell.angle_alpha   90.00
_cell.angle_beta   90.00
_cell.angle_gamma   90.00
#
_symmetry.space_group_name_H-M   'P 1'
#
loop_
_entity.id
_entity.type
_entity.pdbx_description
1 polymer ?
#
loop_
_entity_poly.entity_id
_entity_poly.type
_entity_poly.pdbx_seq_one_letter_code
_entity_poly.pdbx_strand_id
1 'polypeptide(L)' 'MFRSVDLDFVDVVTQADTHRLRVELAALNGVDVICQKPVASALSNSCDLAGLFAIRQETGDI' A
#
# COMPACT_ATOMS: atom_id res chain seq x y z
N MET A 1 2.42 -13.66 -5.27
CA MET A 1 3.53 -12.71 -5.08
C MET A 1 3.88 -12.61 -3.60
N PHE A 2 3.07 -11.93 -2.76
CA PHE A 2 3.38 -11.72 -1.33
C PHE A 2 3.63 -12.98 -0.48
N ARG A 3 3.11 -14.15 -0.87
CA ARG A 3 3.34 -15.43 -0.15
C ARG A 3 4.44 -16.31 -0.73
N SER A 4 4.94 -15.97 -1.92
CA SER A 4 5.86 -16.82 -2.70
C SER A 4 7.31 -16.34 -2.64
N VAL A 5 7.51 -15.07 -2.29
CA VAL A 5 8.82 -14.42 -2.18
C VAL A 5 8.77 -13.43 -1.03
N ASP A 6 9.90 -13.25 -0.36
CA ASP A 6 10.08 -12.23 0.66
C ASP A 6 10.37 -10.88 -0.02
N LEU A 7 9.65 -9.83 0.36
CA LEU A 7 9.68 -8.53 -0.34
C LEU A 7 9.84 -7.40 0.65
N ASP A 8 10.83 -6.55 0.41
CA ASP A 8 11.00 -5.32 1.18
C ASP A 8 9.91 -4.30 0.81
N PHE A 9 9.57 -4.18 -0.48
CA PHE A 9 8.53 -3.27 -0.97
C PHE A 9 7.97 -3.67 -2.34
N VAL A 10 6.91 -2.99 -2.77
CA VAL A 10 6.35 -3.09 -4.13
C VAL A 10 6.13 -1.71 -4.78
N ASP A 11 6.33 -1.62 -6.10
CA ASP A 11 5.96 -0.46 -6.92
C ASP A 11 4.64 -0.73 -7.66
N VAL A 12 3.61 0.07 -7.37
CA VAL A 12 2.28 -0.04 -7.96
C VAL A 12 2.20 0.89 -9.18
N VAL A 13 2.51 0.31 -10.34
CA VAL A 13 2.51 0.96 -11.68
C VAL A 13 1.39 0.38 -12.55
N THR A 14 0.15 0.37 -12.05
CA THR A 14 -1.00 -0.18 -12.78
C THR A 14 -2.00 0.90 -13.16
N GLN A 15 -3.19 0.51 -13.61
CA GLN A 15 -4.28 1.46 -13.81
C GLN A 15 -4.73 2.02 -12.45
N ALA A 16 -5.01 3.32 -12.42
CA ALA A 16 -5.21 4.09 -11.19
C ALA A 16 -6.39 3.60 -10.33
N ASP A 17 -7.43 3.06 -10.96
CA ASP A 17 -8.60 2.47 -10.30
C ASP A 17 -8.25 1.23 -9.46
N THR A 18 -7.14 0.56 -9.77
CA THR A 18 -6.66 -0.61 -9.02
C THR A 18 -5.64 -0.30 -7.93
N HIS A 19 -5.17 0.95 -7.83
CA HIS A 19 -4.11 1.33 -6.88
C HIS A 19 -4.50 1.04 -5.43
N ARG A 20 -5.69 1.47 -4.99
CA ARG A 20 -6.18 1.26 -3.62
C ARG A 20 -6.11 -0.21 -3.22
N LEU A 21 -6.69 -1.08 -4.05
CA LEU A 21 -6.72 -2.52 -3.78
C LEU A 21 -5.30 -3.10 -3.64
N ARG A 22 -4.37 -2.70 -4.51
CA ARG A 22 -2.98 -3.20 -4.48
C ARG A 22 -2.21 -2.70 -3.26
N VAL A 23 -2.40 -1.43 -2.91
CA VAL A 23 -1.76 -0.79 -1.75
C VAL A 23 -2.27 -1.42 -0.44
N GLU A 24 -3.58 -1.64 -0.32
CA GLU A 24 -4.17 -2.33 0.85
C GLU A 24 -3.67 -3.77 0.97
N LEU A 25 -3.57 -4.50 -0.14
CA LEU A 25 -3.03 -5.87 -0.14
C LEU A 25 -1.57 -5.92 0.33
N ALA A 26 -0.74 -4.96 -0.09
CA ALA A 26 0.64 -4.87 0.37
C ALA A 26 0.72 -4.55 1.87
N ALA A 27 -0.07 -3.58 2.35
CA ALA A 27 -0.16 -3.25 3.76
C ALA A 27 -0.59 -4.44 4.63
N LEU A 28 -1.59 -5.21 4.18
CA LEU A 28 -2.06 -6.43 4.87
C LEU A 28 -0.99 -7.53 4.95
N ASN A 29 -0.01 -7.54 4.04
CA ASN A 29 1.10 -8.48 4.05
C ASN A 29 2.38 -7.87 4.67
N GLY A 30 2.29 -6.65 5.22
CA GLY A 30 3.43 -5.98 5.85
C GLY A 30 4.53 -5.53 4.88
N VAL A 31 4.19 -5.32 3.61
CA VAL A 31 5.16 -4.91 2.57
C VAL A 31 4.99 -3.43 2.25
N ASP A 32 6.09 -2.69 2.21
CA ASP A 32 6.09 -1.26 1.90
C ASP A 32 5.68 -0.98 0.45
N VAL A 33 5.18 0.23 0.19
CA VAL A 33 4.61 0.58 -1.12
C VAL A 33 5.11 1.90 -1.65
N ILE A 34 5.53 1.90 -2.91
CA ILE A 34 5.60 3.08 -3.77
C ILE A 34 4.41 3.00 -4.73
N CYS A 35 3.62 4.07 -4.83
CA CYS A 35 2.44 4.10 -5.69
C CYS A 35 2.54 5.23 -6.71
N GLN A 36 2.33 4.90 -7.98
CA GLN A 36 2.27 5.91 -9.03
C GLN A 36 1.03 6.79 -8.90
N LYS A 37 1.13 7.99 -9.48
CA LYS A 37 0.03 8.96 -9.44
C LYS A 37 -1.13 8.53 -10.34
N PRO A 38 -2.38 8.84 -9.95
CA PRO A 38 -2.78 9.28 -8.61
C PRO A 38 -2.82 8.09 -7.64
N VAL A 39 -2.47 8.31 -6.36
CA VAL A 39 -2.54 7.25 -5.34
C VAL A 39 -3.97 6.74 -5.11
N ALA A 40 -4.95 7.64 -5.20
CA ALA A 40 -6.37 7.35 -5.21
C ALA A 40 -7.14 8.44 -5.95
N SER A 41 -8.38 8.15 -6.34
CA SER A 41 -9.25 9.09 -7.07
C SER A 41 -9.86 10.21 -6.20
N ALA A 42 -9.79 10.07 -4.87
CA ALA A 42 -10.32 11.04 -3.90
C ALA A 42 -9.36 11.22 -2.73
N LEU A 43 -9.27 12.43 -2.19
CA LEU A 43 -8.38 12.74 -1.06
C LEU A 43 -8.68 11.90 0.18
N SER A 44 -9.97 11.65 0.47
CA SER A 44 -10.38 10.80 1.59
C SER A 44 -9.76 9.41 1.50
N ASN A 45 -9.75 8.82 0.30
CA ASN A 45 -9.16 7.50 0.08
C ASN A 45 -7.64 7.54 0.27
N SER A 46 -6.97 8.61 -0.15
CA SER A 46 -5.54 8.79 0.10
C SER A 46 -5.22 8.90 1.59
N CYS A 47 -6.08 9.58 2.37
CA CYS A 47 -5.95 9.69 3.82
C CYS A 47 -6.17 8.34 4.51
N ASP A 48 -7.17 7.56 4.09
CA ASP A 48 -7.42 6.22 4.63
C ASP A 48 -6.18 5.32 4.45
N LEU A 49 -5.59 5.34 3.25
CA LEU A 49 -4.37 4.58 2.95
C LEU A 49 -3.20 5.05 3.82
N ALA A 50 -2.99 6.35 3.98
CA ALA A 50 -1.93 6.86 4.85
C ALA A 50 -2.12 6.43 6.31
N GLY A 51 -3.35 6.44 6.81
CA GLY A 51 -3.69 5.97 8.16
C GLY A 51 -3.38 4.49 8.37
N LEU A 52 -3.65 3.65 7.36
CA LEU A 52 -3.35 2.22 7.41
C LEU A 52 -1.84 1.95 7.60
N PHE A 53 -0.98 2.67 6.87
CA PHE A 53 0.47 2.53 7.01
C PHE A 53 1.00 3.15 8.31
N ALA A 54 0.44 4.27 8.77
CA ALA A 54 0.83 4.89 10.03
C ALA A 54 0.60 3.95 11.23
N ILE A 55 -0.57 3.32 11.31
CA ILE A 55 -0.89 2.34 12.37
C ILE A 55 0.11 1.19 12.38
N ARG A 56 0.53 0.69 11.20
CA ARG A 56 1.52 -0.39 11.12
C ARG A 56 2.93 0.02 11.58
N GLN A 57 3.34 1.25 11.28
CA GLN A 57 4.65 1.77 11.70
C GLN A 57 4.73 1.88 13.24
N GLU A 58 3.60 2.17 13.89
CA GLU A 58 3.51 2.25 15.36
C GLU A 58 3.54 0.88 16.05
N THR A 59 3.07 -0.19 15.38
CA THR A 59 3.06 -1.55 15.95
C THR A 59 4.39 -2.30 15.87
N GLY A 60 5.42 -1.72 15.24
CA GLY A 60 6.79 -2.26 15.27
C GLY A 60 7.02 -3.51 14.39
N ASP A 61 6.16 -3.77 13.41
CA ASP A 61 6.31 -4.87 12.44
C ASP A 61 7.24 -4.50 11.26
N ILE A 62 8.42 -3.93 11.54
CA ILE A 62 9.44 -3.55 10.52
C ILE A 62 10.82 -4.03 10.97
#